data_AF-A0A2W7IBC0-F1
#
_entry.id   AF-A0A2W7IBC0-F1
#
_cell.length_a   1.000
_cell.length_b   1.000
_cell.length_c   1.000
_cell.angle_alpha   90.00
_cell.angle_beta   90.00
_cell.angle_gamma   90.00
#
_symmetry.space_group_name_H-M   'P 1'
#
loop_
_entity.id
_entity.type
_entity.pdbx_description
1 polymer ?
#
loop_
_entity_poly.entity_id
_entity_poly.type
_entity_poly.pdbx_seq_one_letter_code
_entity_poly.pdbx_strand_id
1 'polypeptide(L)'
;MSLVMVSCSDDDISSEGGEGSENPDAISKYVITASPLASEGVADYILTSSSLTEGEISVVGNGVEQDGTYRYYITNNNKFFSLLYGQGNPGAVTTYQLGTDGNLDMISDFQAETVQSFTNVGDEVLMTKISRNTDSPYADWYRLDTETSQIVGEGQINTQEIVADEELAFFSWMTEVGGKVYAPFMPIKGCCDDSFGTSNPDKAYVAVYSYPEMELETLIEDERTSFIGRYFTSGLEVDENGDAYAFSSSIASTAGEFSSTKPSAITRINAGTTEFDQSYFFNLEQASGGYYVTAQKYASNGKFVVFMEPNATKGSYTLGKKIAIVDVYTQEFNWVTGTPSAEAITNITSNNYTSEDGSTVHIGITTDQGSYVYNVNVSAAQATQGILVEGGNITAISKLSSVEQN
;
A
#
# COMPACT_ATOMS: atom_id res chain seq x y z
N MET A 1 23.21 50.36 -35.35
CA MET A 1 22.94 50.65 -33.93
C MET A 1 21.49 51.02 -33.83
N SER A 2 20.62 50.05 -33.54
CA SER A 2 19.21 50.29 -33.29
C SER A 2 18.80 49.41 -32.12
N LEU A 3 18.23 50.09 -31.14
CA LEU A 3 17.90 49.61 -29.81
C LEU A 3 16.57 48.86 -29.85
N VAL A 4 16.48 47.83 -29.02
CA VAL A 4 15.30 47.02 -28.71
C VAL A 4 14.20 47.87 -28.07
N MET A 5 12.93 47.57 -28.39
CA MET A 5 11.81 47.72 -27.46
C MET A 5 10.95 46.45 -27.53
N VAL A 6 10.95 45.71 -26.42
CA VAL A 6 10.09 44.57 -26.08
C VAL A 6 8.73 45.12 -25.64
N SER A 7 7.65 44.49 -26.09
CA SER A 7 6.30 44.68 -25.57
C SER A 7 5.85 43.34 -24.99
N CYS A 8 5.57 43.32 -23.68
CA CYS A 8 4.91 42.22 -22.98
C CYS A 8 3.44 42.11 -23.40
N SER A 9 2.91 40.89 -23.44
CA SER A 9 1.49 40.63 -23.28
C SER A 9 1.29 39.27 -22.61
N ASP A 10 0.76 39.36 -21.39
CA ASP A 10 -0.08 38.44 -20.63
C ASP A 10 0.44 37.03 -20.28
N ASP A 11 0.78 36.89 -18.98
CA ASP A 11 1.06 35.65 -18.28
C ASP A 11 -0.26 34.96 -17.91
N ASP A 12 -0.56 33.82 -18.57
CA ASP A 12 -1.45 32.79 -18.03
C ASP A 12 -0.62 31.86 -17.15
N ILE A 13 -0.96 31.81 -15.86
CA ILE A 13 -0.38 30.89 -14.87
C ILE A 13 -1.02 29.52 -15.09
N SER A 14 -0.29 28.61 -15.73
CA SER A 14 -0.54 27.17 -15.67
C SER A 14 0.31 26.55 -14.57
N SER A 15 -0.34 25.82 -13.68
CA SER A 15 0.23 25.00 -12.62
C SER A 15 1.25 24.00 -13.16
N GLU A 16 2.50 24.11 -12.72
CA GLU A 16 3.51 23.05 -12.87
C GLU A 16 3.19 21.93 -11.88
N GLY A 17 2.59 20.85 -12.38
CA GLY A 17 2.76 19.52 -11.80
C GLY A 17 4.11 18.99 -12.24
N GLY A 18 4.89 18.45 -11.30
CA GLY A 18 6.24 17.93 -11.57
C GLY A 18 6.19 16.72 -12.50
N GLU A 19 6.45 16.96 -13.78
CA GLU A 19 6.88 15.91 -14.71
C GLU A 19 8.38 15.70 -14.54
N GLY A 20 8.77 14.55 -13.98
CA GLY A 20 10.13 14.06 -14.05
C GLY A 20 10.56 13.95 -15.52
N SER A 21 11.62 14.67 -15.87
CA SER A 21 12.25 14.59 -17.19
C SER A 21 12.70 13.16 -17.49
N GLU A 22 12.02 12.45 -18.40
CA GLU A 22 12.49 11.16 -18.90
C GLU A 22 13.81 11.33 -19.67
N ASN A 23 14.90 10.78 -19.13
CA ASN A 23 16.17 10.67 -19.82
C ASN A 23 16.11 9.52 -20.85
N PRO A 24 16.24 9.79 -22.16
CA PRO A 24 16.08 8.78 -23.22
C PRO A 24 17.13 7.67 -23.19
N ASP A 25 18.22 7.82 -22.41
CA ASP A 25 19.27 6.82 -22.25
C ASP A 25 19.12 5.96 -20.97
N ALA A 26 18.11 6.22 -20.13
CA ALA A 26 17.91 5.49 -18.87
C ALA A 26 17.35 4.07 -19.10
N ILE A 27 18.02 3.07 -18.51
CA ILE A 27 17.54 1.68 -18.50
C ILE A 27 16.50 1.54 -17.38
N SER A 28 15.32 1.02 -17.69
CA SER A 28 14.33 0.68 -16.66
C SER A 28 14.30 -0.82 -16.37
N LYS A 29 14.14 -1.19 -15.10
CA LYS A 29 14.01 -2.58 -14.64
C LYS A 29 12.86 -2.70 -13.65
N TYR A 30 12.13 -3.81 -13.75
CA TYR A 30 11.26 -4.26 -12.69
C TYR A 30 12.09 -4.85 -11.56
N VAL A 31 11.74 -4.49 -10.33
CA VAL A 31 12.30 -5.04 -9.10
C VAL A 31 11.25 -5.97 -8.51
N ILE A 32 11.61 -7.25 -8.34
CA ILE A 32 10.72 -8.28 -7.82
C ILE A 32 11.38 -8.85 -6.57
N THR A 33 10.71 -8.78 -5.44
CA THR A 33 11.21 -9.40 -4.21
C THR A 33 10.56 -10.76 -4.01
N ALA A 34 11.33 -11.70 -3.49
CA ALA A 34 10.84 -13.05 -3.25
C ALA A 34 11.41 -13.66 -1.97
N SER A 35 10.55 -14.35 -1.23
CA SER A 35 10.95 -15.17 -0.07
C SER A 35 11.09 -16.63 -0.50
N PRO A 36 12.18 -17.34 -0.17
CA PRO A 36 12.40 -18.72 -0.62
C PRO A 36 11.26 -19.69 -0.25
N LEU A 37 10.94 -20.63 -1.16
CA LEU A 37 9.94 -21.69 -0.92
C LEU A 37 10.45 -22.79 0.04
N ALA A 38 11.76 -23.01 0.09
CA ALA A 38 12.41 -24.05 0.86
C ALA A 38 13.61 -23.52 1.64
N SER A 39 13.38 -23.03 2.86
CA SER A 39 14.29 -23.12 4.03
C SER A 39 13.70 -22.33 5.20
N GLU A 40 13.80 -22.90 6.41
CA GLU A 40 13.56 -22.16 7.64
C GLU A 40 14.67 -21.11 7.79
N GLY A 41 14.32 -19.82 7.69
CA GLY A 41 15.16 -18.70 8.17
C GLY A 41 16.23 -18.16 7.23
N VAL A 42 16.01 -18.14 5.91
CA VAL A 42 16.99 -17.58 4.96
C VAL A 42 16.39 -16.41 4.18
N ALA A 43 17.16 -15.33 4.11
CA ALA A 43 17.00 -14.06 3.40
C ALA A 43 15.88 -13.91 2.36
N ASP A 44 15.25 -12.73 2.33
CA ASP A 44 14.47 -12.28 1.18
C ASP A 44 15.43 -11.86 0.03
N TYR A 45 15.07 -12.19 -1.22
CA TYR A 45 15.87 -11.84 -2.40
C TYR A 45 15.24 -10.68 -3.17
N ILE A 46 16.07 -9.80 -3.72
CA ILE A 46 15.67 -8.78 -4.69
C ILE A 46 16.15 -9.20 -6.08
N LEU A 47 15.24 -9.42 -7.00
CA LEU A 47 15.49 -9.78 -8.39
C LEU A 47 15.19 -8.59 -9.30
N THR A 48 15.86 -8.54 -10.45
CA THR A 48 15.59 -7.54 -11.49
C THR A 48 15.21 -8.20 -12.80
N SER A 49 14.22 -7.66 -13.51
CA SER A 49 13.82 -8.12 -14.85
C SER A 49 13.57 -6.93 -15.78
N SER A 50 13.80 -7.12 -17.09
CA SER A 50 13.39 -6.15 -18.11
C SER A 50 11.90 -6.26 -18.49
N SER A 51 11.24 -7.38 -18.16
CA SER A 51 9.85 -7.64 -18.52
C SER A 51 9.12 -8.45 -17.44
N LEU A 52 7.80 -8.26 -17.36
CA LEU A 52 6.90 -9.06 -16.51
C LEU A 52 5.97 -9.97 -17.34
N THR A 53 6.06 -9.94 -18.67
CA THR A 53 5.09 -10.61 -19.55
C THR A 53 5.50 -12.02 -19.98
N GLU A 54 6.79 -12.34 -19.96
CA GLU A 54 7.32 -13.65 -20.34
C GLU A 54 8.73 -13.86 -19.77
N GLY A 55 9.22 -15.09 -19.88
CA GLY A 55 10.55 -15.47 -19.41
C GLY A 55 10.55 -16.09 -18.02
N GLU A 56 11.74 -16.17 -17.44
CA GLU A 56 12.01 -16.83 -16.17
C GLU A 56 13.15 -16.11 -15.45
N ILE A 57 13.01 -15.96 -14.13
CA ILE A 57 14.06 -15.51 -13.21
C ILE A 57 14.06 -16.43 -11.99
N SER A 58 15.22 -16.61 -11.35
CA SER A 58 15.39 -17.52 -10.23
C SER A 58 16.08 -16.84 -9.06
N VAL A 59 15.64 -17.11 -7.82
CA VAL A 59 16.36 -16.71 -6.60
C VAL A 59 17.71 -17.42 -6.46
N VAL A 60 17.92 -18.53 -7.17
CA VAL A 60 19.19 -19.27 -7.14
C VAL A 60 20.18 -18.64 -8.11
N GLY A 61 21.29 -18.14 -7.58
CA GLY A 61 22.40 -17.61 -8.37
C GLY A 61 22.13 -16.26 -9.03
N ASN A 62 21.01 -15.60 -8.73
CA ASN A 62 20.70 -14.24 -9.15
C ASN A 62 20.12 -13.42 -8.00
N GLY A 63 20.16 -12.09 -8.16
CA GLY A 63 19.57 -11.14 -7.23
C GLY A 63 20.47 -10.74 -6.07
N VAL A 64 19.94 -9.83 -5.25
CA VAL A 64 20.57 -9.34 -4.02
C VAL A 64 19.91 -10.06 -2.84
N GLU A 65 20.72 -10.80 -2.09
CA GLU A 65 20.30 -11.42 -0.83
C GLU A 65 20.21 -10.35 0.27
N GLN A 66 19.11 -10.34 1.04
CA GLN A 66 18.89 -9.37 2.11
C GLN A 66 18.96 -10.02 3.49
N ASP A 67 19.58 -9.37 4.47
CA ASP A 67 19.74 -9.95 5.81
C ASP A 67 18.43 -9.94 6.61
N GLY A 68 17.78 -11.10 6.75
CA GLY A 68 16.50 -11.28 7.44
C GLY A 68 15.30 -11.49 6.51
N THR A 69 14.17 -11.90 7.09
CA THR A 69 12.89 -12.15 6.40
C THR A 69 11.80 -11.20 6.90
N TYR A 70 10.67 -11.13 6.19
CA TYR A 70 9.55 -10.23 6.47
C TYR A 70 9.87 -8.76 6.23
N ARG A 71 10.37 -8.45 5.04
CA ARG A 71 10.61 -7.06 4.66
C ARG A 71 9.39 -6.41 4.02
N TYR A 72 9.27 -5.12 4.27
CA TYR A 72 8.39 -4.23 3.55
C TYR A 72 9.18 -3.46 2.49
N TYR A 73 8.48 -3.06 1.44
CA TYR A 73 9.11 -2.44 0.29
C TYR A 73 8.30 -1.23 -0.18
N ILE A 74 9.00 -0.14 -0.44
CA ILE A 74 8.42 1.08 -0.99
C ILE A 74 9.43 1.76 -1.92
N THR A 75 8.93 2.42 -2.97
CA THR A 75 9.75 3.20 -3.90
C THR A 75 9.39 4.68 -3.75
N ASN A 76 10.40 5.54 -3.71
CA ASN A 76 10.26 6.99 -3.76
C ASN A 76 11.56 7.58 -4.34
N ASN A 77 11.49 8.71 -5.07
CA ASN A 77 12.64 9.36 -5.70
C ASN A 77 13.56 8.40 -6.46
N ASN A 78 12.93 7.50 -7.24
CA ASN A 78 13.60 6.46 -8.03
C ASN A 78 14.59 5.59 -7.22
N LYS A 79 14.32 5.41 -5.92
CA LYS A 79 15.04 4.52 -5.02
C LYS A 79 14.10 3.49 -4.44
N PHE A 80 14.64 2.30 -4.20
CA PHE A 80 13.91 1.18 -3.61
C PHE A 80 14.33 0.99 -2.15
N PHE A 81 13.38 1.17 -1.25
CA PHE A 81 13.58 1.04 0.19
C PHE A 81 13.10 -0.34 0.66
N SER A 82 13.96 -1.02 1.39
CA SER A 82 13.71 -2.31 2.02
C SER A 82 13.73 -2.13 3.54
N LEU A 83 12.59 -2.37 4.18
CA LEU A 83 12.36 -2.13 5.60
C LEU A 83 12.17 -3.47 6.31
N LEU A 84 13.13 -3.89 7.13
CA LEU A 84 13.01 -5.13 7.89
C LEU A 84 11.98 -5.01 9.01
N TYR A 85 10.97 -5.89 9.03
CA TYR A 85 10.09 -6.05 10.18
C TYR A 85 10.80 -6.83 11.30
N GLY A 86 11.51 -6.12 12.18
CA GLY A 86 12.24 -6.67 13.34
C GLY A 86 11.37 -7.18 14.49
N GLN A 87 10.08 -7.45 14.25
CA GLN A 87 9.12 -8.04 15.20
C GLN A 87 9.08 -7.33 16.57
N GLY A 88 9.21 -6.00 16.56
CA GLY A 88 9.18 -5.16 17.76
C GLY A 88 10.54 -4.57 18.15
N ASN A 89 11.65 -5.13 17.64
CA ASN A 89 13.00 -4.57 17.75
C ASN A 89 13.32 -3.69 16.52
N PRO A 90 14.31 -2.79 16.59
CA PRO A 90 14.80 -2.09 15.41
C PRO A 90 15.19 -3.06 14.27
N GLY A 91 14.92 -2.64 13.03
CA GLY A 91 15.21 -3.39 11.81
C GLY A 91 16.10 -2.58 10.86
N ALA A 92 16.76 -3.27 9.94
CA ALA A 92 17.52 -2.62 8.87
C ALA A 92 16.59 -1.88 7.89
N VAL A 93 16.99 -0.68 7.50
CA VAL A 93 16.45 0.12 6.41
C VAL A 93 17.54 0.22 5.35
N THR A 94 17.37 -0.54 4.29
CA THR A 94 18.35 -0.63 3.21
C THR A 94 17.80 0.06 1.96
N THR A 95 18.57 0.98 1.38
CA THR A 95 18.17 1.71 0.17
C THR A 95 18.99 1.25 -1.02
N TYR A 96 18.30 0.98 -2.11
CA TYR A 96 18.89 0.58 -3.38
C TYR A 96 18.55 1.59 -4.48
N GLN A 97 19.45 1.73 -5.46
CA GLN A 97 19.20 2.44 -6.71
C GLN A 97 19.60 1.54 -7.89
N LEU A 98 19.04 1.80 -9.07
CA LEU A 98 19.45 1.10 -10.28
C LEU A 98 20.65 1.83 -10.91
N GLY A 99 21.77 1.14 -11.04
CA GLY A 99 22.97 1.63 -11.70
C GLY A 99 22.81 1.70 -13.23
N THR A 100 23.71 2.43 -13.90
CA THR A 100 23.72 2.58 -15.36
C THR A 100 24.01 1.27 -16.11
N ASP A 101 24.55 0.27 -15.41
CA ASP A 101 24.78 -1.09 -15.91
C ASP A 101 23.55 -2.01 -15.76
N GLY A 102 22.48 -1.52 -15.13
CA GLY A 102 21.25 -2.25 -14.87
C GLY A 102 21.29 -3.14 -13.62
N ASN A 103 22.32 -3.02 -12.77
CA ASN A 103 22.41 -3.70 -11.47
C ASN A 103 21.86 -2.82 -10.34
N LEU A 104 21.43 -3.44 -9.23
CA LEU A 104 21.03 -2.71 -8.02
C LEU A 104 22.24 -2.41 -7.15
N ASP A 105 22.49 -1.14 -6.90
CA ASP A 105 23.50 -0.67 -5.97
C ASP A 105 22.87 -0.38 -4.61
N MET A 106 23.45 -0.93 -3.54
CA MET A 106 23.11 -0.54 -2.17
C MET A 106 23.78 0.81 -1.86
N ILE A 107 22.97 1.84 -1.59
CA ILE A 107 23.47 3.21 -1.35
C ILE A 107 23.36 3.65 0.11
N SER A 108 22.53 2.98 0.91
CA SER A 108 22.42 3.24 2.34
C SER A 108 21.95 1.97 3.06
N ASP A 109 22.43 1.80 4.29
CA ASP A 109 21.98 0.76 5.21
C ASP A 109 22.15 1.25 6.65
N PHE A 110 21.04 1.35 7.38
CA PHE A 110 21.02 1.80 8.77
C PHE A 110 19.89 1.11 9.55
N GLN A 111 19.86 1.25 10.87
CA GLN A 111 18.79 0.70 11.70
C GLN A 111 17.77 1.79 12.05
N ALA A 112 16.49 1.46 11.92
CA ALA A 112 15.37 2.25 12.41
C ALA A 112 14.44 1.40 13.24
N GLU A 113 13.54 2.02 14.01
CA GLU A 113 12.47 1.29 14.68
C GLU A 113 11.64 0.47 13.69
N THR A 114 11.14 -0.68 14.13
CA THR A 114 10.25 -1.50 13.30
C THR A 114 8.91 -0.80 13.09
N VAL A 115 8.44 -0.82 11.85
CA VAL A 115 7.25 -0.08 11.42
C VAL A 115 6.10 -1.02 11.12
N GLN A 116 4.88 -0.54 11.33
CA GLN A 116 3.62 -1.26 11.08
C GLN A 116 2.84 -0.67 9.90
N SER A 117 2.98 0.64 9.69
CA SER A 117 2.53 1.32 8.48
C SER A 117 3.61 2.26 7.98
N PHE A 118 3.64 2.45 6.67
CA PHE A 118 4.57 3.33 5.99
C PHE A 118 3.93 3.84 4.70
N THR A 119 4.23 5.08 4.32
CA THR A 119 3.70 5.68 3.09
C THR A 119 4.62 6.79 2.59
N ASN A 120 4.53 7.09 1.30
CA ASN A 120 5.18 8.26 0.75
C ASN A 120 4.37 9.51 1.15
N VAL A 121 5.07 10.57 1.55
CA VAL A 121 4.51 11.91 1.74
C VAL A 121 5.49 12.89 1.09
N GLY A 122 5.18 13.32 -0.13
CA GLY A 122 6.17 14.01 -0.98
C GLY A 122 7.47 13.22 -1.12
N ASP A 123 8.61 13.88 -0.86
CA ASP A 123 9.96 13.30 -0.96
C ASP A 123 10.40 12.49 0.29
N GLU A 124 9.48 12.21 1.20
CA GLU A 124 9.75 11.45 2.42
C GLU A 124 8.96 10.14 2.45
N VAL A 125 9.46 9.17 3.22
CA VAL A 125 8.67 8.04 3.70
C VAL A 125 8.31 8.30 5.16
N LEU A 126 7.03 8.45 5.44
CA LEU A 126 6.50 8.46 6.81
C LEU A 126 6.32 7.02 7.26
N MET A 127 6.89 6.67 8.42
CA MET A 127 6.80 5.32 8.98
C MET A 127 6.33 5.36 10.42
N THR A 128 5.49 4.42 10.85
CA THR A 128 4.93 4.43 12.21
C THR A 128 4.91 3.07 12.89
N LYS A 129 5.18 3.06 14.19
CA LYS A 129 5.12 1.90 15.09
C LYS A 129 4.01 2.11 16.10
N ILE A 130 2.98 1.27 16.08
CA ILE A 130 1.76 1.51 16.85
C ILE A 130 1.69 0.50 18.00
N SER A 131 1.55 1.04 19.21
CA SER A 131 1.32 0.23 20.41
C SER A 131 -0.06 -0.43 20.39
N ARG A 132 -0.14 -1.58 21.06
CA ARG A 132 -1.37 -2.35 21.30
C ARG A 132 -1.66 -2.47 22.79
N ASN A 133 -1.05 -1.62 23.59
CA ASN A 133 -1.10 -1.66 25.04
C ASN A 133 -1.54 -0.31 25.58
N THR A 134 -2.65 -0.30 26.32
CA THR A 134 -3.19 0.90 26.97
C THR A 134 -2.27 1.49 28.03
N ASP A 135 -1.35 0.70 28.61
CA ASP A 135 -0.34 1.20 29.55
C ASP A 135 0.76 2.02 28.87
N SER A 136 0.89 1.91 27.54
CA SER A 136 1.84 2.64 26.72
C SER A 136 1.19 2.99 25.37
N PRO A 137 0.21 3.90 25.34
CA PRO A 137 -0.70 4.11 24.22
C PRO A 137 -0.10 5.00 23.11
N TYR A 138 1.20 4.83 22.83
CA TYR A 138 1.90 5.68 21.87
C TYR A 138 2.07 4.98 20.53
N ALA A 139 1.83 5.73 19.46
CA ALA A 139 2.35 5.44 18.14
C ALA A 139 3.56 6.33 17.88
N ASP A 140 4.73 5.72 17.71
CA ASP A 140 5.94 6.43 17.29
C ASP A 140 5.89 6.64 15.78
N TRP A 141 6.29 7.80 15.31
CA TRP A 141 6.43 8.10 13.89
C TRP A 141 7.81 8.62 13.55
N TYR A 142 8.26 8.33 12.33
CA TYR A 142 9.57 8.68 11.80
C TYR A 142 9.41 9.17 10.36
N ARG A 143 10.18 10.19 10.02
CA ARG A 143 10.24 10.80 8.69
C ARG A 143 11.59 10.46 8.07
N LEU A 144 11.59 9.67 7.00
CA LEU A 144 12.77 9.30 6.24
C LEU A 144 12.85 10.14 4.97
N ASP A 145 13.84 11.02 4.89
CA ASP A 145 14.17 11.75 3.66
C ASP A 145 14.73 10.78 2.63
N THR A 146 14.09 10.74 1.46
CA THR A 146 14.40 9.72 0.44
C THR A 146 15.56 10.14 -0.47
N GLU A 147 15.90 11.43 -0.54
CA GLU A 147 17.06 11.93 -1.29
C GLU A 147 18.39 11.61 -0.57
N THR A 148 18.41 11.79 0.75
CA THR A 148 19.60 11.58 1.60
C THR A 148 19.62 10.21 2.27
N SER A 149 18.49 9.50 2.30
CA SER A 149 18.31 8.22 3.02
C SER A 149 18.59 8.37 4.52
N GLN A 150 18.06 9.42 5.15
CA GLN A 150 18.26 9.74 6.57
C GLN A 150 16.94 10.03 7.29
N ILE A 151 16.86 9.69 8.58
CA ILE A 151 15.75 10.13 9.43
C ILE A 151 15.90 11.63 9.71
N VAL A 152 14.89 12.41 9.33
CA VAL A 152 14.87 13.88 9.45
C VAL A 152 13.85 14.39 10.46
N GLY A 153 13.01 13.51 11.01
CA GLY A 153 12.05 13.85 12.05
C GLY A 153 11.49 12.61 12.75
N GLU A 154 11.08 12.78 13.99
CA GLU A 154 10.42 11.75 14.79
C GLU A 154 9.47 12.39 15.81
N GLY A 155 8.51 11.60 16.29
CA GLY A 155 7.61 12.03 17.35
C GLY A 155 6.66 10.91 17.79
N GLN A 156 5.71 11.26 18.65
CA GLN A 156 4.76 10.32 19.23
C GLN A 156 3.34 10.87 19.15
N ILE A 157 2.39 9.97 18.92
CA ILE A 157 0.95 10.23 18.96
C ILE A 157 0.35 9.40 20.10
N ASN A 158 -0.36 10.04 21.03
CA ASN A 158 -1.15 9.30 22.03
C ASN A 158 -2.44 8.78 21.39
N THR A 159 -2.50 7.49 21.09
CA THR A 159 -3.62 6.88 20.36
C THR A 159 -4.89 6.72 21.19
N GLN A 160 -4.79 6.81 22.52
CA GLN A 160 -5.93 6.78 23.43
C GLN A 160 -6.64 8.15 23.53
N GLU A 161 -5.98 9.23 23.11
CA GLU A 161 -6.59 10.57 23.07
C GLU A 161 -7.42 10.82 21.80
N ILE A 162 -7.31 9.93 20.81
CA ILE A 162 -7.99 10.06 19.50
C ILE A 162 -9.41 9.49 19.56
N VAL A 163 -9.58 8.34 20.21
CA VAL A 163 -10.84 7.59 20.25
C VAL A 163 -11.34 7.50 21.69
N ALA A 164 -12.67 7.51 21.85
CA ALA A 164 -13.31 7.41 23.16
C ALA A 164 -13.26 5.97 23.73
N ASP A 165 -13.95 5.77 24.85
CA ASP A 165 -14.24 4.45 25.45
C ASP A 165 -13.01 3.63 25.91
N GLU A 166 -11.93 4.31 26.27
CA GLU A 166 -10.68 3.68 26.73
C GLU A 166 -10.03 2.75 25.68
N GLU A 167 -10.43 2.86 24.41
CA GLU A 167 -9.84 2.13 23.28
C GLU A 167 -8.62 2.88 22.73
N LEU A 168 -7.82 2.18 21.92
CA LEU A 168 -6.69 2.73 21.18
C LEU A 168 -7.08 2.90 19.71
N ALA A 169 -6.73 4.03 19.12
CA ALA A 169 -6.72 4.19 17.67
C ALA A 169 -5.52 3.42 17.07
N PHE A 170 -5.72 2.14 16.76
CA PHE A 170 -4.70 1.32 16.10
C PHE A 170 -4.75 1.58 14.59
N PHE A 171 -3.89 2.48 14.10
CA PHE A 171 -3.87 2.83 12.67
C PHE A 171 -3.72 1.59 11.80
N SER A 172 -4.65 1.42 10.85
CA SER A 172 -4.56 0.35 9.86
C SER A 172 -3.47 0.66 8.84
N TRP A 173 -3.31 1.95 8.51
CA TRP A 173 -2.32 2.50 7.59
C TRP A 173 -2.24 4.04 7.72
N MET A 174 -1.38 4.67 6.91
CA MET A 174 -1.34 6.12 6.70
C MET A 174 -1.28 6.44 5.21
N THR A 175 -1.98 7.48 4.78
CA THR A 175 -2.09 7.85 3.37
C THR A 175 -1.92 9.37 3.22
N GLU A 176 -1.07 9.81 2.30
CA GLU A 176 -1.02 11.23 1.92
C GLU A 176 -2.31 11.60 1.18
N VAL A 177 -3.00 12.65 1.63
CA VAL A 177 -4.20 13.19 0.99
C VAL A 177 -4.11 14.71 1.00
N GLY A 178 -3.90 15.32 -0.18
CA GLY A 178 -3.88 16.78 -0.33
C GLY A 178 -2.85 17.50 0.56
N GLY A 179 -1.65 16.93 0.72
CA GLY A 179 -0.58 17.48 1.56
C GLY A 179 -0.75 17.25 3.07
N LYS A 180 -1.74 16.44 3.47
CA LYS A 180 -1.97 16.01 4.86
C LYS A 180 -1.81 14.50 4.97
N VAL A 181 -1.76 13.99 6.20
CA VAL A 181 -1.72 12.55 6.46
C VAL A 181 -3.04 12.08 7.04
N TYR A 182 -3.71 11.18 6.32
CA TYR A 182 -4.94 10.54 6.74
C TYR A 182 -4.59 9.16 7.28
N ALA A 183 -4.91 8.92 8.55
CA ALA A 183 -4.62 7.69 9.27
C ALA A 183 -5.94 6.96 9.64
N PRO A 184 -6.48 6.12 8.74
CA PRO A 184 -7.57 5.21 9.11
C PRO A 184 -7.14 4.30 10.25
N PHE A 185 -8.06 3.97 11.16
CA PHE A 185 -7.74 3.10 12.29
C PHE A 185 -8.84 2.11 12.67
N MET A 186 -8.37 1.01 13.26
CA MET A 186 -9.16 0.09 14.03
C MET A 186 -9.24 0.61 15.47
N PRO A 187 -10.43 0.90 16.01
CA PRO A 187 -10.55 1.03 17.46
C PRO A 187 -10.29 -0.34 18.09
N ILE A 188 -9.40 -0.44 19.07
CA ILE A 188 -9.09 -1.70 19.76
C ILE A 188 -9.03 -1.50 21.27
N LYS A 189 -9.42 -2.51 22.05
CA LYS A 189 -9.32 -2.46 23.52
C LYS A 189 -7.88 -2.37 24.03
N GLY A 190 -6.90 -2.90 23.29
CA GLY A 190 -5.47 -2.77 23.63
C GLY A 190 -5.06 -3.39 24.99
N CYS A 191 -5.89 -4.26 25.56
CA CYS A 191 -5.67 -4.89 26.85
C CYS A 191 -6.51 -6.18 26.98
N CYS A 192 -6.43 -6.84 28.14
CA CYS A 192 -7.22 -8.02 28.51
C CYS A 192 -7.18 -9.18 27.48
N ASP A 193 -8.10 -10.14 27.58
CA ASP A 193 -8.19 -11.29 26.66
C ASP A 193 -8.88 -10.95 25.32
N ASP A 194 -9.02 -9.66 24.98
CA ASP A 194 -9.72 -9.16 23.78
C ASP A 194 -8.99 -7.95 23.16
N SER A 195 -7.66 -8.01 23.10
CA SER A 195 -6.81 -6.87 22.72
C SER A 195 -7.15 -6.22 21.38
N PHE A 196 -7.63 -6.99 20.38
CA PHE A 196 -8.05 -6.48 19.06
C PHE A 196 -9.58 -6.38 18.92
N GLY A 197 -10.33 -6.70 19.97
CA GLY A 197 -11.76 -6.48 19.98
C GLY A 197 -12.10 -5.01 20.16
N THR A 198 -13.32 -4.63 19.80
CA THR A 198 -13.82 -3.25 19.89
C THR A 198 -15.26 -3.17 20.39
N SER A 199 -15.60 -2.05 21.00
CA SER A 199 -16.96 -1.65 21.37
C SER A 199 -17.66 -0.87 20.24
N ASN A 200 -16.92 -0.50 19.19
CA ASN A 200 -17.36 0.31 18.07
C ASN A 200 -17.24 -0.43 16.72
N PRO A 201 -17.84 -1.63 16.55
CA PRO A 201 -17.62 -2.45 15.36
C PRO A 201 -18.25 -1.90 14.08
N ASP A 202 -19.21 -1.00 14.21
CA ASP A 202 -20.04 -0.46 13.12
C ASP A 202 -19.67 0.99 12.75
N LYS A 203 -18.42 1.39 13.01
CA LYS A 203 -17.91 2.74 12.76
C LYS A 203 -16.58 2.74 12.02
N ALA A 204 -16.49 3.61 11.02
CA ALA A 204 -15.26 4.00 10.36
C ALA A 204 -14.68 5.24 11.02
N TYR A 205 -13.35 5.27 11.14
CA TYR A 205 -12.60 6.40 11.68
C TYR A 205 -11.38 6.68 10.80
N VAL A 206 -11.10 7.96 10.58
CA VAL A 206 -9.84 8.44 9.98
C VAL A 206 -9.38 9.67 10.75
N ALA A 207 -8.19 9.60 11.35
CA ALA A 207 -7.55 10.75 11.96
C ALA A 207 -6.77 11.54 10.90
N VAL A 208 -6.95 12.85 10.84
CA VAL A 208 -6.30 13.73 9.86
C VAL A 208 -5.24 14.57 10.57
N TYR A 209 -4.00 14.46 10.11
CA TYR A 209 -2.85 15.15 10.65
C TYR A 209 -2.27 16.16 9.67
N SER A 210 -1.77 17.27 10.20
CA SER A 210 -0.88 18.17 9.47
C SER A 210 0.43 17.45 9.12
N TYR A 211 1.11 17.93 8.09
CA TYR A 211 2.45 17.46 7.74
C TYR A 211 3.34 18.66 7.39
N PRO A 212 4.59 18.73 7.91
CA PRO A 212 5.31 17.65 8.59
C PRO A 212 5.19 17.59 10.12
N GLU A 213 4.42 18.47 10.77
CA GLU A 213 4.34 18.57 12.23
C GLU A 213 3.59 17.41 12.90
N MET A 214 2.78 16.65 12.15
CA MET A 214 1.97 15.53 12.66
C MET A 214 1.02 15.94 13.80
N GLU A 215 0.45 17.14 13.73
CA GLU A 215 -0.56 17.60 14.68
C GLU A 215 -1.95 17.12 14.25
N LEU A 216 -2.72 16.53 15.17
CA LEU A 216 -4.09 16.09 14.89
C LEU A 216 -4.98 17.31 14.61
N GLU A 217 -5.46 17.43 13.37
CA GLU A 217 -6.34 18.53 12.97
C GLU A 217 -7.82 18.18 13.18
N THR A 218 -8.22 16.95 12.82
CA THR A 218 -9.59 16.49 12.98
C THR A 218 -9.69 14.96 12.96
N LEU A 219 -10.76 14.44 13.56
CA LEU A 219 -11.21 13.07 13.41
C LEU A 219 -12.46 13.07 12.51
N ILE A 220 -12.49 12.20 11.50
CA ILE A 220 -13.65 12.01 10.63
C ILE A 220 -14.24 10.62 10.85
N GLU A 221 -15.57 10.53 10.85
CA GLU A 221 -16.30 9.31 11.22
C GLU A 221 -17.42 9.00 10.22
N ASP A 222 -17.76 7.72 10.08
CA ASP A 222 -18.91 7.27 9.31
C ASP A 222 -19.51 5.98 9.90
N GLU A 223 -20.85 5.89 9.97
CA GLU A 223 -21.56 4.73 10.56
C GLU A 223 -22.14 3.79 9.49
N ARG A 224 -21.83 3.98 8.21
CA ARG A 224 -22.30 3.13 7.10
C ARG A 224 -21.40 1.90 6.90
N THR A 225 -20.17 1.93 7.41
CA THR A 225 -19.20 0.83 7.35
C THR A 225 -18.58 0.52 8.72
N SER A 226 -17.84 -0.60 8.81
CA SER A 226 -16.88 -0.85 9.89
C SER A 226 -15.62 0.00 9.67
N PHE A 227 -14.60 -0.15 10.52
CA PHE A 227 -13.29 0.47 10.33
C PHE A 227 -12.73 0.29 8.91
N ILE A 228 -11.89 1.24 8.52
CA ILE A 228 -11.24 1.29 7.20
C ILE A 228 -9.90 0.56 7.28
N GLY A 229 -9.56 -0.17 6.22
CA GLY A 229 -8.34 -0.96 6.16
C GLY A 229 -8.40 -2.20 7.03
N ARG A 230 -7.22 -2.77 7.30
CA ARG A 230 -7.04 -3.96 8.15
C ARG A 230 -5.70 -3.88 8.85
N TYR A 231 -5.45 -4.85 9.73
CA TYR A 231 -4.13 -5.03 10.33
C TYR A 231 -3.05 -5.16 9.24
N PHE A 232 -2.16 -4.16 9.14
CA PHE A 232 -1.10 -4.06 8.13
C PHE A 232 -1.60 -4.08 6.68
N THR A 233 -2.75 -3.47 6.40
CA THR A 233 -3.25 -3.33 5.03
C THR A 233 -3.96 -2.00 4.88
N SER A 234 -3.50 -1.19 3.93
CA SER A 234 -4.18 0.06 3.59
C SER A 234 -5.62 -0.19 3.16
N GLY A 235 -6.52 0.63 3.70
CA GLY A 235 -7.89 0.74 3.21
C GLY A 235 -8.21 2.12 2.70
N LEU A 236 -7.23 3.02 2.55
CA LEU A 236 -7.47 4.36 2.03
C LEU A 236 -6.47 4.65 0.92
N GLU A 237 -6.98 5.01 -0.26
CA GLU A 237 -6.19 5.23 -1.46
C GLU A 237 -6.75 6.43 -2.22
N VAL A 238 -5.87 7.24 -2.78
CA VAL A 238 -6.23 8.48 -3.49
C VAL A 238 -6.24 8.22 -4.98
N ASP A 239 -7.27 8.71 -5.67
CA ASP A 239 -7.36 8.64 -7.12
C ASP A 239 -6.64 9.81 -7.81
N GLU A 240 -6.72 9.86 -9.13
CA GLU A 240 -6.09 10.92 -9.94
C GLU A 240 -6.74 12.30 -9.76
N ASN A 241 -7.94 12.37 -9.17
CA ASN A 241 -8.64 13.63 -8.88
C ASN A 241 -8.37 14.13 -7.45
N GLY A 242 -7.64 13.37 -6.64
CA GLY A 242 -7.39 13.68 -5.23
C GLY A 242 -8.52 13.22 -4.29
N ASP A 243 -9.52 12.49 -4.79
CA ASP A 243 -10.55 11.87 -3.95
C ASP A 243 -9.97 10.64 -3.26
N ALA A 244 -10.22 10.48 -1.96
CA ALA A 244 -9.78 9.32 -1.20
C ALA A 244 -10.91 8.28 -1.08
N TYR A 245 -10.67 7.05 -1.49
CA TYR A 245 -11.61 5.94 -1.40
C TYR A 245 -11.27 5.02 -0.24
N ALA A 246 -12.23 4.86 0.67
CA ALA A 246 -12.08 4.15 1.93
C ALA A 246 -12.76 2.78 1.88
N PHE A 247 -11.95 1.72 1.89
CA PHE A 247 -12.33 0.33 1.82
C PHE A 247 -12.47 -0.26 3.23
N SER A 248 -13.67 -0.74 3.55
CA SER A 248 -13.92 -1.51 4.77
C SER A 248 -14.12 -2.99 4.46
N SER A 249 -13.37 -3.85 5.15
CA SER A 249 -13.53 -5.31 5.06
C SER A 249 -14.68 -5.85 5.92
N SER A 250 -15.22 -5.05 6.84
CA SER A 250 -16.23 -5.48 7.83
C SER A 250 -15.83 -6.73 8.61
N ILE A 251 -14.70 -6.60 9.33
CA ILE A 251 -14.08 -7.66 10.13
C ILE A 251 -13.83 -7.26 11.58
N ALA A 252 -14.48 -6.20 12.09
CA ALA A 252 -14.40 -5.85 13.50
C ALA A 252 -14.92 -6.97 14.39
N SER A 253 -14.18 -7.29 15.45
CA SER A 253 -14.53 -8.36 16.38
C SER A 253 -14.79 -7.85 17.79
N THR A 254 -15.56 -8.61 18.56
CA THR A 254 -15.78 -8.44 19.99
C THR A 254 -15.69 -9.81 20.64
N ALA A 255 -14.85 -9.98 21.66
CA ALA A 255 -14.65 -11.25 22.34
C ALA A 255 -14.33 -12.42 21.37
N GLY A 256 -13.50 -12.14 20.36
CA GLY A 256 -13.08 -13.11 19.34
C GLY A 256 -14.08 -13.40 18.22
N GLU A 257 -15.29 -12.84 18.26
CA GLU A 257 -16.33 -13.06 17.25
C GLU A 257 -16.51 -11.83 16.37
N PHE A 258 -16.74 -12.01 15.05
CA PHE A 258 -17.06 -10.89 14.17
C PHE A 258 -18.38 -10.24 14.61
N SER A 259 -18.33 -8.92 14.81
CA SER A 259 -19.37 -8.16 15.50
C SER A 259 -19.93 -6.99 14.70
N SER A 260 -19.29 -6.63 13.58
CA SER A 260 -19.83 -5.64 12.64
C SER A 260 -21.10 -6.18 11.95
N THR A 261 -22.12 -5.33 11.85
CA THR A 261 -23.35 -5.55 11.10
C THR A 261 -23.34 -4.90 9.71
N LYS A 262 -22.29 -4.10 9.42
CA LYS A 262 -22.15 -3.39 8.14
C LYS A 262 -21.59 -4.31 7.05
N PRO A 263 -21.89 -4.06 5.76
CA PRO A 263 -21.27 -4.81 4.68
C PRO A 263 -19.82 -4.36 4.46
N SER A 264 -19.02 -5.20 3.83
CA SER A 264 -17.81 -4.74 3.14
C SER A 264 -18.18 -3.80 2.00
N ALA A 265 -17.62 -2.60 2.02
CA ALA A 265 -18.03 -1.49 1.16
C ALA A 265 -16.91 -0.45 0.97
N ILE A 266 -17.12 0.43 -0.01
CA ILE A 266 -16.29 1.60 -0.29
C ILE A 266 -17.09 2.86 0.03
N THR A 267 -16.49 3.76 0.82
CA THR A 267 -16.95 5.15 1.00
C THR A 267 -15.91 6.10 0.40
N ARG A 268 -16.24 7.40 0.29
CA ARG A 268 -15.38 8.40 -0.35
C ARG A 268 -15.21 9.62 0.55
N ILE A 269 -14.04 10.23 0.51
CA ILE A 269 -13.78 11.57 1.01
C ILE A 269 -13.36 12.41 -0.21
N ASN A 270 -14.10 13.47 -0.50
CA ASN A 270 -13.83 14.30 -1.69
C ASN A 270 -12.53 15.10 -1.50
N ALA A 271 -11.82 15.34 -2.60
CA ALA A 271 -10.64 16.18 -2.62
C ALA A 271 -10.89 17.53 -1.92
N GLY A 272 -9.96 17.93 -1.04
CA GLY A 272 -10.05 19.18 -0.29
C GLY A 272 -11.08 19.20 0.85
N THR A 273 -11.70 18.06 1.18
CA THR A 273 -12.66 17.96 2.30
C THR A 273 -12.12 17.08 3.44
N THR A 274 -12.66 17.29 4.64
CA THR A 274 -12.39 16.46 5.82
C THR A 274 -13.69 15.89 6.37
N GLU A 275 -14.50 15.30 5.49
CA GLU A 275 -15.72 14.57 5.85
C GLU A 275 -16.01 13.48 4.82
N PHE A 276 -16.63 12.39 5.26
CA PHE A 276 -17.10 11.37 4.32
C PHE A 276 -18.26 11.89 3.48
N ASP A 277 -18.19 11.69 2.17
CA ASP A 277 -19.26 12.00 1.25
C ASP A 277 -20.47 11.09 1.52
N GLN A 278 -21.53 11.69 2.06
CA GLN A 278 -22.75 10.98 2.40
C GLN A 278 -23.56 10.52 1.18
N SER A 279 -23.28 11.07 -0.01
CA SER A 279 -23.93 10.67 -1.26
C SER A 279 -23.28 9.46 -1.92
N TYR A 280 -22.05 9.11 -1.54
CA TYR A 280 -21.30 7.99 -2.12
C TYR A 280 -21.25 6.78 -1.16
N PHE A 281 -21.69 5.61 -1.63
CA PHE A 281 -21.59 4.35 -0.90
C PHE A 281 -21.66 3.17 -1.87
N PHE A 282 -20.59 2.36 -1.96
CA PHE A 282 -20.54 1.20 -2.84
C PHE A 282 -20.46 -0.11 -2.03
N ASN A 283 -21.56 -0.87 -1.97
CA ASN A 283 -21.63 -2.15 -1.28
C ASN A 283 -20.99 -3.28 -2.11
N LEU A 284 -19.76 -3.67 -1.75
CA LEU A 284 -19.01 -4.71 -2.45
C LEU A 284 -19.55 -6.11 -2.19
N GLU A 285 -20.07 -6.41 -1.00
CA GLU A 285 -20.69 -7.72 -0.72
C GLU A 285 -21.90 -7.96 -1.60
N GLN A 286 -22.72 -6.93 -1.82
CA GLN A 286 -23.86 -7.01 -2.73
C GLN A 286 -23.41 -7.17 -4.18
N ALA A 287 -22.47 -6.34 -4.65
CA ALA A 287 -22.01 -6.34 -6.03
C ALA A 287 -21.30 -7.64 -6.44
N SER A 288 -20.56 -8.24 -5.50
CA SER A 288 -19.80 -9.48 -5.71
C SER A 288 -20.62 -10.76 -5.50
N GLY A 289 -21.80 -10.66 -4.88
CA GLY A 289 -22.61 -11.83 -4.50
C GLY A 289 -22.10 -12.56 -3.25
N GLY A 290 -21.60 -11.82 -2.25
CA GLY A 290 -21.24 -12.34 -0.93
C GLY A 290 -19.74 -12.48 -0.66
N TYR A 291 -18.91 -11.65 -1.32
CA TYR A 291 -17.48 -11.55 -1.05
C TYR A 291 -17.14 -10.22 -0.38
N TYR A 292 -16.18 -10.24 0.55
CA TYR A 292 -15.65 -9.04 1.20
C TYR A 292 -14.27 -8.70 0.62
N VAL A 293 -13.94 -7.41 0.59
CA VAL A 293 -12.61 -6.94 0.15
C VAL A 293 -11.58 -7.19 1.25
N THR A 294 -10.38 -7.58 0.86
CA THR A 294 -9.27 -7.94 1.75
C THR A 294 -8.03 -7.09 1.53
N ALA A 295 -7.86 -6.55 0.33
CA ALA A 295 -6.82 -5.60 -0.07
C ALA A 295 -7.26 -4.96 -1.40
N GLN A 296 -6.59 -3.88 -1.80
CA GLN A 296 -6.80 -3.20 -3.06
C GLN A 296 -5.47 -2.72 -3.65
N LYS A 297 -5.47 -2.46 -4.95
CA LYS A 297 -4.44 -1.70 -5.65
C LYS A 297 -5.11 -0.78 -6.66
N TYR A 298 -4.88 0.53 -6.53
CA TYR A 298 -5.34 1.50 -7.52
C TYR A 298 -4.61 1.31 -8.86
N ALA A 299 -5.38 1.45 -9.95
CA ALA A 299 -4.89 1.38 -11.31
C ALA A 299 -4.86 2.77 -11.98
N SER A 300 -5.96 3.19 -12.59
CA SER A 300 -6.18 4.53 -13.12
C SER A 300 -7.67 4.79 -13.35
N ASN A 301 -8.08 6.04 -13.56
CA ASN A 301 -9.43 6.40 -13.99
C ASN A 301 -10.53 5.85 -13.08
N GLY A 302 -10.36 6.01 -11.76
CA GLY A 302 -11.27 5.46 -10.75
C GLY A 302 -11.35 3.93 -10.71
N LYS A 303 -10.41 3.20 -11.32
CA LYS A 303 -10.42 1.73 -11.31
C LYS A 303 -9.40 1.17 -10.33
N PHE A 304 -9.86 0.18 -9.57
CA PHE A 304 -9.05 -0.54 -8.61
C PHE A 304 -9.10 -2.03 -8.91
N VAL A 305 -7.96 -2.70 -8.75
CA VAL A 305 -7.95 -4.14 -8.55
C VAL A 305 -8.22 -4.42 -7.07
N VAL A 306 -9.20 -5.26 -6.78
CA VAL A 306 -9.56 -5.67 -5.42
C VAL A 306 -9.36 -7.17 -5.21
N PHE A 307 -8.85 -7.52 -4.03
CA PHE A 307 -8.65 -8.90 -3.59
C PHE A 307 -9.84 -9.29 -2.72
N MET A 308 -10.56 -10.34 -3.13
CA MET A 308 -11.86 -10.70 -2.61
C MET A 308 -11.84 -12.11 -2.00
N GLU A 309 -12.51 -12.27 -0.87
CA GLU A 309 -12.69 -13.55 -0.18
C GLU A 309 -14.18 -13.80 0.10
N PRO A 310 -14.70 -15.04 -0.06
CA PRO A 310 -16.09 -15.33 0.28
C PRO A 310 -16.34 -15.09 1.78
N ASN A 311 -17.53 -14.59 2.12
CA ASN A 311 -17.95 -14.45 3.53
C ASN A 311 -17.90 -15.78 4.31
N ALA A 312 -18.03 -16.93 3.64
CA ALA A 312 -17.95 -18.26 4.25
C ALA A 312 -16.57 -18.56 4.87
N THR A 313 -15.52 -17.90 4.41
CA THR A 313 -14.12 -18.04 4.87
C THR A 313 -13.60 -16.71 5.42
N LYS A 314 -14.50 -15.87 5.94
CA LYS A 314 -14.17 -14.58 6.57
C LYS A 314 -13.15 -14.78 7.69
N GLY A 315 -12.10 -13.97 7.67
CA GLY A 315 -11.01 -14.05 8.64
C GLY A 315 -10.26 -12.73 8.79
N SER A 316 -9.83 -12.41 10.02
CA SER A 316 -9.15 -11.14 10.31
C SER A 316 -7.86 -10.97 9.51
N TYR A 317 -7.17 -12.07 9.22
CA TYR A 317 -5.88 -12.13 8.52
C TYR A 317 -5.94 -12.81 7.15
N THR A 318 -7.14 -13.20 6.67
CA THR A 318 -7.28 -13.88 5.38
C THR A 318 -7.05 -12.90 4.24
N LEU A 319 -6.13 -13.22 3.32
CA LEU A 319 -5.98 -12.48 2.07
C LEU A 319 -6.79 -13.17 0.97
N GLY A 320 -7.62 -12.40 0.27
CA GLY A 320 -8.53 -12.90 -0.74
C GLY A 320 -7.79 -13.38 -1.98
N LYS A 321 -8.16 -14.57 -2.45
CA LYS A 321 -7.51 -15.22 -3.61
C LYS A 321 -8.27 -15.02 -4.92
N LYS A 322 -9.45 -14.37 -4.89
CA LYS A 322 -10.15 -13.94 -6.10
C LYS A 322 -9.91 -12.47 -6.36
N ILE A 323 -9.84 -12.10 -7.64
CA ILE A 323 -9.54 -10.73 -8.06
C ILE A 323 -10.71 -10.17 -8.84
N ALA A 324 -11.03 -8.90 -8.62
CA ALA A 324 -12.02 -8.16 -9.40
C ALA A 324 -11.49 -6.75 -9.73
N ILE A 325 -12.07 -6.14 -10.75
CA ILE A 325 -11.97 -4.70 -11.03
C ILE A 325 -13.21 -4.03 -10.45
N VAL A 326 -13.00 -2.96 -9.68
CA VAL A 326 -14.08 -2.05 -9.28
C VAL A 326 -13.85 -0.69 -9.91
N ASP A 327 -14.90 -0.10 -10.46
CA ASP A 327 -14.91 1.28 -10.93
C ASP A 327 -15.67 2.11 -9.88
N VAL A 328 -14.96 3.00 -9.19
CA VAL A 328 -15.55 3.80 -8.10
C VAL A 328 -16.33 5.00 -8.62
N TYR A 329 -16.20 5.39 -9.88
CA TYR A 329 -17.01 6.47 -10.44
C TYR A 329 -18.38 5.98 -10.87
N THR A 330 -18.44 4.77 -11.43
CA THR A 330 -19.70 4.16 -11.92
C THR A 330 -20.30 3.14 -10.95
N GLN A 331 -19.58 2.79 -9.89
CA GLN A 331 -19.95 1.74 -8.94
C GLN A 331 -20.14 0.37 -9.62
N GLU A 332 -19.30 0.07 -10.60
CA GLU A 332 -19.30 -1.21 -11.32
C GLU A 332 -18.30 -2.21 -10.70
N PHE A 333 -18.64 -3.49 -10.77
CA PHE A 333 -17.82 -4.60 -10.26
C PHE A 333 -17.70 -5.68 -11.33
N ASN A 334 -16.48 -6.08 -11.66
CA ASN A 334 -16.20 -7.08 -12.69
C ASN A 334 -15.17 -8.09 -12.20
N TRP A 335 -15.53 -9.38 -12.16
CA TRP A 335 -14.57 -10.44 -11.83
C TRP A 335 -13.46 -10.53 -12.87
N VAL A 336 -12.21 -10.65 -12.41
CA VAL A 336 -11.07 -10.88 -13.30
C VAL A 336 -11.05 -12.35 -13.71
N THR A 337 -10.93 -12.60 -15.01
CA THR A 337 -10.73 -13.95 -15.58
C THR A 337 -9.26 -14.21 -15.88
N GLY A 338 -8.84 -15.47 -16.05
CA GLY A 338 -7.47 -15.82 -16.47
C GLY A 338 -6.44 -16.00 -15.35
N THR A 339 -6.83 -15.76 -14.09
CA THR A 339 -6.05 -16.20 -12.92
C THR A 339 -6.26 -17.68 -12.63
N PRO A 340 -5.38 -18.36 -11.88
CA PRO A 340 -5.64 -19.68 -11.35
C PRO A 340 -6.91 -19.69 -10.47
N SER A 341 -7.47 -20.88 -10.25
CA SER A 341 -8.57 -21.02 -9.29
C SER A 341 -8.08 -20.68 -7.88
N ALA A 342 -8.96 -20.12 -7.04
CA ALA A 342 -8.62 -19.76 -5.67
C ALA A 342 -8.10 -20.95 -4.83
N GLU A 343 -8.53 -22.17 -5.15
CA GLU A 343 -8.06 -23.41 -4.50
C GLU A 343 -6.61 -23.78 -4.87
N ALA A 344 -6.16 -23.42 -6.08
CA ALA A 344 -4.80 -23.67 -6.54
C ALA A 344 -3.78 -22.63 -6.04
N ILE A 345 -4.24 -21.46 -5.61
CA ILE A 345 -3.39 -20.36 -5.13
C ILE A 345 -2.95 -20.66 -3.70
N THR A 346 -1.64 -20.79 -3.48
CA THR A 346 -1.03 -20.97 -2.16
C THR A 346 -0.59 -19.64 -1.55
N ASN A 347 -0.18 -18.68 -2.38
CA ASN A 347 0.15 -17.32 -1.98
C ASN A 347 -0.27 -16.32 -3.07
N ILE A 348 -0.69 -15.13 -2.65
CA ILE A 348 -0.97 -13.99 -3.54
C ILE A 348 -0.32 -12.74 -2.92
N THR A 349 0.41 -12.00 -3.73
CA THR A 349 1.12 -10.79 -3.30
C THR A 349 0.12 -9.64 -3.13
N SER A 350 0.29 -8.82 -2.09
CA SER A 350 -0.50 -7.60 -1.89
C SER A 350 0.26 -6.32 -2.29
N ASN A 351 1.60 -6.31 -2.22
CA ASN A 351 2.44 -5.19 -2.68
C ASN A 351 2.76 -5.32 -4.18
N ASN A 352 1.85 -4.83 -5.01
CA ASN A 352 1.89 -5.02 -6.46
C ASN A 352 2.23 -3.74 -7.21
N TYR A 353 2.59 -3.88 -8.49
CA TYR A 353 2.94 -2.77 -9.37
C TYR A 353 1.82 -2.47 -10.36
N THR A 354 1.51 -1.19 -10.55
CA THR A 354 0.60 -0.69 -11.59
C THR A 354 1.45 -0.06 -12.69
N SER A 355 1.18 -0.36 -13.96
CA SER A 355 1.90 0.26 -15.09
C SER A 355 1.73 1.78 -15.10
N GLU A 356 2.66 2.52 -15.71
CA GLU A 356 2.65 4.00 -15.71
C GLU A 356 1.38 4.59 -16.33
N ASP A 357 0.80 3.91 -17.33
CA ASP A 357 -0.48 4.28 -17.94
C ASP A 357 -1.73 3.76 -17.17
N GLY A 358 -1.51 3.02 -16.09
CA GLY A 358 -2.54 2.36 -15.28
C GLY A 358 -3.36 1.29 -16.02
N SER A 359 -2.98 0.89 -17.23
CA SER A 359 -3.74 -0.09 -18.02
C SER A 359 -3.59 -1.52 -17.49
N THR A 360 -2.50 -1.80 -16.78
CA THR A 360 -2.13 -3.13 -16.30
C THR A 360 -1.72 -3.08 -14.82
N VAL A 361 -2.23 -4.03 -14.04
CA VAL A 361 -1.73 -4.30 -12.68
C VAL A 361 -1.02 -5.65 -12.66
N HIS A 362 0.22 -5.65 -12.21
CA HIS A 362 1.10 -6.81 -12.14
C HIS A 362 1.05 -7.44 -10.76
N ILE A 363 0.56 -8.67 -10.67
CA ILE A 363 0.24 -9.34 -9.41
C ILE A 363 1.03 -10.63 -9.27
N GLY A 364 1.78 -10.78 -8.17
CA GLY A 364 2.43 -12.04 -7.86
C GLY A 364 1.41 -13.08 -7.38
N ILE A 365 1.41 -14.27 -8.00
CA ILE A 365 0.57 -15.41 -7.60
C ILE A 365 1.42 -16.66 -7.58
N THR A 366 1.40 -17.37 -6.45
CA THR A 366 2.03 -18.68 -6.29
C THR A 366 0.99 -19.79 -6.27
N THR A 367 1.31 -20.84 -7.02
CA THR A 367 0.58 -22.11 -7.07
C THR A 367 1.55 -23.27 -6.81
N ASP A 368 1.06 -24.50 -6.83
CA ASP A 368 1.93 -25.69 -6.81
C ASP A 368 2.81 -25.82 -8.06
N GLN A 369 2.48 -25.14 -9.16
CA GLN A 369 3.26 -25.10 -10.41
C GLN A 369 4.36 -24.03 -10.42
N GLY A 370 4.44 -23.19 -9.38
CA GLY A 370 5.40 -22.10 -9.28
C GLY A 370 4.77 -20.75 -9.00
N SER A 371 5.63 -19.74 -8.84
CA SER A 371 5.26 -18.33 -8.64
C SER A 371 5.37 -17.59 -9.97
N TYR A 372 4.30 -16.91 -10.38
CA TYR A 372 4.26 -16.14 -11.61
C TYR A 372 3.76 -14.72 -11.34
N VAL A 373 4.17 -13.78 -12.17
CA VAL A 373 3.53 -12.47 -12.25
C VAL A 373 2.36 -12.57 -13.22
N TYR A 374 1.15 -12.27 -12.78
CA TYR A 374 -0.05 -12.16 -13.61
C TYR A 374 -0.29 -10.70 -13.98
N ASN A 375 -0.49 -10.44 -15.27
CA ASN A 375 -0.71 -9.11 -15.83
C ASN A 375 -2.21 -8.91 -16.02
N VAL A 376 -2.85 -8.16 -15.12
CA VAL A 376 -4.29 -7.87 -15.17
C VAL A 376 -4.54 -6.67 -16.06
N ASN A 377 -5.15 -6.88 -17.23
CA ASN A 377 -5.70 -5.79 -18.03
C ASN A 377 -6.94 -5.24 -17.33
N VAL A 378 -6.84 -3.98 -16.90
CA VAL A 378 -7.83 -3.31 -16.06
C VAL A 378 -9.15 -3.10 -16.80
N SER A 379 -9.08 -2.68 -18.07
CA SER A 379 -10.27 -2.42 -18.89
C SER A 379 -11.04 -3.69 -19.27
N ALA A 380 -10.33 -4.80 -19.50
CA ALA A 380 -10.90 -6.05 -19.95
C ALA A 380 -11.29 -7.00 -18.80
N ALA A 381 -10.90 -6.68 -17.56
CA ALA A 381 -10.99 -7.59 -16.41
C ALA A 381 -10.43 -8.99 -16.74
N GLN A 382 -9.25 -9.03 -17.34
CA GLN A 382 -8.60 -10.27 -17.78
C GLN A 382 -7.12 -10.26 -17.40
N ALA A 383 -6.68 -11.33 -16.76
CA ALA A 383 -5.29 -11.60 -16.43
C ALA A 383 -4.64 -12.52 -17.46
N THR A 384 -3.37 -12.27 -17.77
CA THR A 384 -2.50 -13.21 -18.49
C THR A 384 -1.33 -13.58 -17.61
N GLN A 385 -0.97 -14.87 -17.60
CA GLN A 385 0.23 -15.33 -16.91
C GLN A 385 1.47 -14.76 -17.60
N GLY A 386 2.39 -14.23 -16.81
CA GLY A 386 3.64 -13.62 -17.26
C GLY A 386 4.87 -14.40 -16.80
N ILE A 387 5.91 -13.65 -16.40
CA ILE A 387 7.22 -14.18 -16.01
C ILE A 387 7.12 -15.18 -14.85
N LEU A 388 7.89 -16.27 -14.93
CA LEU A 388 8.11 -17.23 -13.85
C LEU A 388 9.19 -16.71 -12.89
N VAL A 389 8.90 -16.77 -11.58
CA VAL A 389 9.85 -16.55 -10.49
C VAL A 389 10.12 -17.88 -9.80
N GLU A 390 11.24 -18.51 -10.13
CA GLU A 390 11.62 -19.80 -9.57
C GLU A 390 12.18 -19.66 -8.15
N GLY A 391 11.79 -20.60 -7.29
CA GLY A 391 12.39 -20.82 -5.97
C GLY A 391 11.89 -19.91 -4.85
N GLY A 392 10.98 -18.97 -5.11
CA GLY A 392 10.43 -18.09 -4.06
C GLY A 392 8.97 -17.69 -4.26
N ASN A 393 8.28 -17.33 -3.16
CA ASN A 393 7.01 -16.61 -3.17
C ASN A 393 7.29 -15.14 -3.46
N ILE A 394 6.57 -14.53 -4.41
CA ILE A 394 6.71 -13.10 -4.71
C ILE A 394 6.12 -12.29 -3.55
N THR A 395 6.88 -11.31 -3.04
CA THR A 395 6.47 -10.48 -1.91
C THR A 395 6.23 -9.02 -2.28
N ALA A 396 6.89 -8.51 -3.31
CA ALA A 396 6.61 -7.20 -3.89
C ALA A 396 7.04 -7.12 -5.36
N ILE A 397 6.39 -6.22 -6.09
CA ILE A 397 6.76 -5.84 -7.46
C ILE A 397 6.85 -4.33 -7.52
N SER A 398 7.91 -3.80 -8.11
CA SER A 398 8.16 -2.37 -8.31
C SER A 398 8.92 -2.14 -9.61
N LYS A 399 9.17 -0.88 -9.97
CA LYS A 399 9.98 -0.49 -11.13
C LYS A 399 10.95 0.61 -10.71
N LEU A 400 12.16 0.58 -11.26
CA LEU A 400 13.18 1.62 -11.14
C LEU A 400 13.73 1.96 -12.52
N SER A 401 14.22 3.18 -12.67
CA SER A 401 15.02 3.66 -13.80
C SER A 401 16.47 3.84 -13.36
N SER A 402 17.42 3.67 -14.28
CA SER A 402 18.83 3.83 -13.95
C SER A 402 19.15 5.29 -13.64
N VAL A 403 20.04 5.53 -12.70
CA VAL A 403 20.60 6.87 -12.46
C VAL A 403 21.28 7.41 -13.73
N GLU A 404 21.38 8.74 -13.83
CA GLU A 404 22.04 9.39 -14.97
C GLU A 404 23.56 9.13 -14.98
N GLN A 405 24.17 9.07 -16.17
CA GLN A 405 25.63 9.12 -16.28
C GLN A 405 26.11 10.54 -15.95
N ASN A 406 26.82 10.69 -14.83
CA ASN A 406 27.51 11.93 -14.46
C ASN A 406 28.66 12.28 -15.41
#